data_AF-A0A3B0UKP7-F1
#
_entry.id   AF-A0A3B0UKP7-F1
#
_cell.length_a   1.000
_cell.length_b   1.000
_cell.length_c   1.000
_cell.angle_alpha   90.00
_cell.angle_beta   90.00
_cell.angle_gamma   90.00
#
_symmetry.space_group_name_H-M   'P 1'
#
loop_
_entity.id
_entity.type
_entity.pdbx_description
1 polymer ?
#
loop_
_entity_poly.entity_id
_entity_poly.type
_entity_poly.pdbx_seq_one_letter_code
_entity_poly.pdbx_strand_id
1 'polypeptide(L)'
;MQDIRTSEKRFYRKITDIYATSVDYDPTLDTSITFFKTVQNKLHWAITGQTAAEIIKSRANPTLPNMGATNFRGTKLRKQDVTIAKNYLTENELSTLNNLVEQYLLFAEGQAMRRVPMTMQAWVKKLDGFLTLNDRNILTHAGKVSHKLAKQLAEQAYEQFNRARITQADAQDGDFERAIKEIPTQGKRKQ
;
A
#
# COMPACT_ATOMS: atom_id res chain seq x y z
N MET A 1 -5.28 9.74 -8.66
CA MET A 1 -5.19 9.00 -7.37
C MET A 1 -6.54 8.50 -6.83
N GLN A 2 -7.63 9.27 -6.92
CA GLN A 2 -8.96 8.86 -6.43
C GLN A 2 -9.55 7.68 -7.24
N ASP A 3 -9.36 7.65 -8.56
CA ASP A 3 -9.81 6.53 -9.41
C ASP A 3 -9.09 5.22 -9.09
N ILE A 4 -7.76 5.26 -8.94
CA ILE A 4 -6.92 4.09 -8.59
C ILE A 4 -7.31 3.45 -7.25
N ARG A 5 -7.84 4.23 -6.31
CA ARG A 5 -8.27 3.72 -5.00
C ARG A 5 -9.71 3.22 -5.01
N THR A 6 -10.54 3.82 -5.84
CA THR A 6 -11.91 3.36 -6.06
C THR A 6 -11.91 2.02 -6.79
N SER A 7 -10.99 1.83 -7.75
CA SER A 7 -10.77 0.55 -8.41
C SER A 7 -10.22 -0.50 -7.45
N GLU A 8 -9.27 -0.15 -6.57
CA GLU A 8 -8.72 -1.09 -5.58
C GLU A 8 -9.73 -1.55 -4.52
N LYS A 9 -10.47 -0.63 -3.89
CA LYS A 9 -11.49 -1.01 -2.90
C LYS A 9 -12.57 -1.87 -3.57
N ARG A 10 -12.91 -1.56 -4.82
CA ARG A 10 -13.84 -2.36 -5.64
C ARG A 10 -13.26 -3.73 -5.98
N PHE A 11 -11.97 -3.80 -6.28
CA PHE A 11 -11.26 -5.06 -6.53
C PHE A 11 -11.25 -5.94 -5.29
N TYR A 12 -10.75 -5.46 -4.15
CA TYR A 12 -10.70 -6.28 -2.94
C TYR A 12 -12.10 -6.70 -2.48
N ARG A 13 -13.12 -5.87 -2.67
CA ARG A 13 -14.50 -6.28 -2.45
C ARG A 13 -14.90 -7.42 -3.41
N LYS A 14 -14.79 -7.21 -4.72
CA LYS A 14 -15.17 -8.22 -5.71
C LYS A 14 -14.40 -9.53 -5.59
N ILE A 15 -13.10 -9.47 -5.33
CA ILE A 15 -12.29 -10.67 -5.17
C ILE A 15 -12.65 -11.41 -3.89
N THR A 16 -12.98 -10.68 -2.81
CA THR A 16 -13.54 -11.27 -1.59
C THR A 16 -14.88 -11.90 -1.88
N ASP A 17 -15.76 -11.25 -2.66
CA ASP A 17 -17.06 -11.80 -3.06
C ASP A 17 -16.89 -13.12 -3.83
N ILE A 18 -15.91 -13.19 -4.75
CA ILE A 18 -15.59 -14.41 -5.50
C ILE A 18 -15.04 -15.49 -4.57
N TYR A 19 -14.06 -15.15 -3.72
CA TYR A 19 -13.43 -16.12 -2.83
C TYR A 19 -14.36 -16.58 -1.70
N ALA A 20 -15.34 -15.77 -1.32
CA ALA A 20 -16.41 -16.15 -0.40
C ALA A 20 -17.34 -17.22 -0.99
N THR A 21 -17.30 -17.47 -2.30
CA THR A 21 -17.98 -18.62 -2.92
C THR A 21 -17.24 -19.95 -2.73
N SER A 22 -16.02 -19.91 -2.15
CA SER A 22 -15.26 -21.13 -1.90
C SER A 22 -15.94 -21.98 -0.83
N VAL A 23 -15.91 -23.29 -1.01
CA VAL A 23 -16.60 -24.24 -0.12
C VAL A 23 -16.02 -24.28 1.31
N ASP A 24 -14.77 -23.84 1.46
CA ASP A 24 -13.99 -23.81 2.70
C ASP A 24 -13.77 -22.38 3.22
N TYR A 25 -14.50 -21.40 2.70
CA TYR A 25 -14.40 -20.02 3.17
C TYR A 25 -15.16 -19.79 4.49
N ASP A 26 -14.46 -19.26 5.48
CA ASP A 26 -15.03 -18.69 6.69
C ASP A 26 -14.21 -17.44 7.08
N PRO A 27 -14.83 -16.25 7.18
CA PRO A 27 -14.12 -15.01 7.48
C PRO A 27 -13.48 -14.96 8.87
N THR A 28 -13.88 -15.85 9.78
CA THR A 28 -13.37 -15.93 11.16
C THR A 28 -12.15 -16.83 11.29
N LEU A 29 -11.85 -17.64 10.26
CA LEU A 29 -10.72 -18.58 10.29
C LEU A 29 -9.41 -17.90 9.89
N ASP A 30 -8.34 -18.26 10.59
CA ASP A 30 -6.96 -17.86 10.27
C ASP A 30 -6.51 -18.30 8.87
N THR A 31 -7.09 -19.38 8.35
CA THR A 31 -6.85 -19.87 6.98
C THR A 31 -7.29 -18.85 5.94
N SER A 32 -8.46 -18.23 6.11
CA SER A 32 -8.98 -17.18 5.22
C SER A 32 -8.09 -15.93 5.27
N ILE A 33 -7.69 -15.51 6.47
CA ILE A 33 -6.78 -14.37 6.64
C ILE A 33 -5.43 -14.66 5.95
N THR A 34 -4.89 -15.86 6.13
CA THR A 34 -3.62 -16.30 5.53
C THR A 34 -3.72 -16.36 4.00
N PHE A 35 -4.86 -16.81 3.47
CA PHE A 35 -5.12 -16.81 2.05
C PHE A 35 -5.07 -15.40 1.45
N PHE A 36 -5.77 -14.42 2.02
CA PHE A 36 -5.73 -13.04 1.50
C PHE A 36 -4.32 -12.43 1.56
N LYS A 37 -3.58 -12.69 2.65
CA LYS A 37 -2.16 -12.30 2.75
C LYS A 37 -1.31 -12.93 1.65
N THR A 38 -1.57 -14.21 1.34
CA THR A 38 -0.87 -14.95 0.28
C THR A 38 -1.15 -14.38 -1.10
N VAL A 39 -2.43 -14.15 -1.43
CA VAL A 39 -2.83 -13.51 -2.69
C VAL A 39 -2.19 -12.13 -2.84
N GLN A 40 -2.27 -11.30 -1.79
CA GLN A 40 -1.67 -9.96 -1.80
C GLN A 40 -0.16 -10.01 -2.04
N ASN A 41 0.57 -10.88 -1.35
CA ASN A 41 2.02 -10.99 -1.53
C ASN A 41 2.41 -11.54 -2.91
N LYS A 42 1.64 -12.48 -3.48
CA LYS A 42 1.85 -12.96 -4.84
C LYS A 42 1.68 -11.84 -5.87
N LEU A 43 0.66 -11.00 -5.71
CA LEU A 43 0.46 -9.84 -6.59
C LEU A 43 1.58 -8.80 -6.45
N HIS A 44 2.02 -8.46 -5.23
CA HIS A 44 3.15 -7.56 -5.06
C HIS A 44 4.44 -8.13 -5.66
N TRP A 45 4.68 -9.44 -5.48
CA TRP A 45 5.86 -10.11 -6.00
C TRP A 45 5.89 -10.13 -7.53
N ALA A 46 4.76 -10.39 -8.18
CA ALA A 46 4.65 -10.38 -9.64
C ALA A 46 5.03 -9.03 -10.28
N ILE A 47 4.94 -7.94 -9.52
CA ILE A 47 5.23 -6.58 -9.96
C ILE A 47 6.63 -6.12 -9.53
N THR A 48 7.04 -6.44 -8.30
CA THR A 48 8.20 -5.81 -7.65
C THR A 48 9.33 -6.79 -7.32
N GLY A 49 9.08 -8.10 -7.40
CA GLY A 49 9.98 -9.12 -6.86
C GLY A 49 10.13 -9.07 -5.33
N GLN A 50 9.20 -8.42 -4.62
CA GLN A 50 9.20 -8.25 -3.17
C GLN A 50 7.82 -8.51 -2.58
N THR A 51 7.80 -9.07 -1.37
CA THR A 51 6.61 -9.13 -0.53
C THR A 51 6.25 -7.74 0.01
N ALA A 52 5.02 -7.55 0.49
CA ALA A 52 4.60 -6.28 1.09
C ALA A 52 5.53 -5.83 2.24
N ALA A 53 5.96 -6.77 3.08
CA ALA A 53 6.88 -6.48 4.18
C ALA A 53 8.28 -6.03 3.68
N GLU A 54 8.78 -6.63 2.60
CA GLU A 54 10.06 -6.27 1.98
C GLU A 54 10.00 -4.90 1.31
N ILE A 55 8.89 -4.57 0.64
CA ILE A 55 8.65 -3.23 0.07
C ILE A 55 8.69 -2.18 1.17
N ILE A 56 7.95 -2.39 2.26
CA ILE A 56 7.91 -1.44 3.38
C ILE A 56 9.30 -1.27 3.98
N LYS A 57 9.99 -2.38 4.30
CA LYS A 57 11.33 -2.32 4.89
C LYS A 57 12.33 -1.59 3.99
N SER A 58 12.28 -1.83 2.69
CA SER A 58 13.26 -1.28 1.75
C SER A 58 12.98 0.16 1.33
N ARG A 59 11.72 0.61 1.34
CA ARG A 59 11.31 1.89 0.76
C ARG A 59 10.88 2.94 1.79
N ALA A 60 10.53 2.56 3.03
CA ALA A 60 10.15 3.52 4.08
C ALA A 60 11.38 4.22 4.67
N ASN A 61 11.80 5.33 4.06
CA ASN A 61 13.02 6.06 4.45
C ASN A 61 12.69 7.44 5.05
N PRO A 62 12.99 7.71 6.33
CA PRO A 62 12.61 8.96 7.00
C PRO A 62 13.29 10.21 6.44
N THR A 63 14.37 10.09 5.67
CA THR A 63 15.09 11.24 5.10
C THR A 63 14.48 11.75 3.80
N LEU A 64 13.56 10.98 3.20
CA LEU A 64 12.90 11.36 1.95
C LEU A 64 11.61 12.15 2.21
N PRO A 65 11.16 12.99 1.26
CA PRO A 65 9.83 13.57 1.31
C PRO A 65 8.76 12.49 1.49
N ASN A 66 7.85 12.69 2.45
CA ASN A 66 6.82 11.71 2.83
C ASN A 66 7.36 10.28 3.03
N MET A 67 8.59 10.18 3.55
CA MET A 67 9.28 8.91 3.77
C MET A 67 9.46 8.01 2.53
N GLY A 68 9.38 8.57 1.32
CA GLY A 68 9.38 7.81 0.07
C GLY A 68 8.00 7.25 -0.32
N ALA A 69 6.95 7.52 0.47
CA ALA A 69 5.59 7.18 0.08
C ALA A 69 5.08 8.15 -1.00
N THR A 70 4.57 7.58 -2.09
CA THR A 70 4.08 8.28 -3.28
C THR A 70 2.56 8.24 -3.39
N ASN A 71 1.91 7.27 -2.74
CA ASN A 71 0.50 6.96 -2.93
C ASN A 71 -0.26 6.83 -1.60
N PHE A 72 -0.37 7.89 -0.77
CA PHE A 72 -1.09 7.88 0.54
C PHE A 72 -2.33 8.82 0.58
N ARG A 73 -3.18 8.72 1.62
CA ARG A 73 -4.43 9.51 1.71
C ARG A 73 -4.19 10.84 2.42
N GLY A 74 -4.83 11.90 1.89
CA GLY A 74 -4.75 13.24 2.47
C GLY A 74 -3.49 14.00 2.04
N THR A 75 -3.27 15.16 2.66
CA THR A 75 -2.16 16.07 2.34
C THR A 75 -0.90 15.79 3.15
N LYS A 76 -1.01 15.03 4.24
CA LYS A 76 0.09 14.71 5.16
C LYS A 76 0.15 13.21 5.40
N LEU A 77 1.35 12.65 5.32
CA LEU A 77 1.59 11.25 5.66
C LEU A 77 1.32 10.99 7.14
N ARG A 78 0.56 9.92 7.44
CA ARG A 78 0.26 9.48 8.81
C ARG A 78 0.93 8.15 9.12
N LYS A 79 1.06 7.85 10.41
CA LYS A 79 1.67 6.59 10.90
C LYS A 79 1.01 5.33 10.32
N GLN A 80 -0.30 5.33 10.16
CA GLN A 80 -0.99 4.19 9.54
C GLN A 80 -0.64 4.00 8.06
N ASP A 81 -0.26 5.06 7.36
CA ASP A 81 0.02 5.03 5.93
C ASP A 81 1.40 4.40 5.63
N VAL A 82 2.35 4.43 6.59
CA VAL A 82 3.70 3.87 6.40
C VAL A 82 3.76 2.34 6.45
N THR A 83 2.67 1.71 6.88
CA THR A 83 2.57 0.24 6.95
C THR A 83 1.90 -0.36 5.72
N ILE A 84 1.58 0.46 4.71
CA ILE A 84 0.90 0.04 3.49
C ILE A 84 1.91 -0.01 2.35
N ALA A 85 2.30 -1.21 1.90
CA ALA A 85 3.30 -1.42 0.85
C ALA A 85 2.97 -0.68 -0.46
N LYS A 86 1.70 -0.69 -0.87
CA LYS A 86 1.23 0.03 -2.06
C LYS A 86 1.57 1.52 -2.06
N ASN A 87 1.64 2.15 -0.88
CA ASN A 87 1.97 3.57 -0.77
C ASN A 87 3.40 3.87 -1.25
N TYR A 88 4.25 2.86 -1.37
CA TYR A 88 5.65 2.94 -1.81
C TYR A 88 5.88 2.42 -3.24
N LEU A 89 4.82 2.09 -3.98
CA LEU A 89 4.93 1.72 -5.39
C LEU A 89 5.14 2.95 -6.26
N THR A 90 5.97 2.82 -7.27
CA THR A 90 6.08 3.81 -8.35
C THR A 90 4.78 3.87 -9.15
N GLU A 91 4.58 4.93 -9.92
CA GLU A 91 3.40 5.05 -10.79
C GLU A 91 3.29 3.89 -11.79
N ASN A 92 4.42 3.47 -12.37
CA ASN A 92 4.46 2.35 -13.30
C ASN A 92 4.14 1.00 -12.62
N GLU A 93 4.74 0.73 -11.45
CA GLU A 93 4.41 -0.48 -10.68
C GLU A 93 2.93 -0.50 -10.27
N LEU A 94 2.40 0.65 -9.87
CA LEU A 94 1.00 0.76 -9.48
C LEU A 94 0.05 0.55 -10.67
N SER A 95 0.37 1.14 -11.83
CA SER A 95 -0.39 0.93 -13.07
C SER A 95 -0.38 -0.54 -13.48
N THR A 96 0.80 -1.17 -13.46
CA THR A 96 0.97 -2.60 -13.79
C THR A 96 0.22 -3.49 -12.80
N LEU A 97 0.29 -3.18 -11.50
CA LEU A 97 -0.46 -3.89 -10.47
C LEU A 97 -1.97 -3.80 -10.74
N ASN A 98 -2.50 -2.60 -10.98
CA ASN A 98 -3.94 -2.41 -11.22
C ASN A 98 -4.39 -3.18 -12.47
N ASN A 99 -3.60 -3.14 -13.55
CA ASN A 99 -3.92 -3.86 -14.78
C ASN A 99 -3.93 -5.38 -14.56
N LEU A 100 -2.92 -5.93 -13.86
CA LEU A 100 -2.86 -7.36 -13.53
C LEU A 100 -4.05 -7.80 -12.67
N VAL A 101 -4.41 -6.96 -11.71
CA VAL A 101 -5.54 -7.11 -10.78
C VAL A 101 -6.88 -7.15 -11.53
N GLU A 102 -7.09 -6.24 -12.49
CA GLU A 102 -8.29 -6.21 -13.33
C GLU A 102 -8.41 -7.45 -14.22
N GLN A 103 -7.31 -7.87 -14.85
CA GLN A 103 -7.28 -9.09 -15.65
C GLN A 103 -7.57 -10.35 -14.82
N TYR A 104 -6.96 -10.46 -13.64
CA TYR A 104 -7.20 -11.59 -12.75
C TYR A 104 -8.65 -11.63 -12.28
N LEU A 105 -9.26 -10.47 -12.02
CA LEU A 105 -10.65 -10.37 -11.62
C LEU A 105 -11.58 -10.93 -12.72
N LEU A 106 -11.39 -10.53 -13.99
CA LEU A 106 -12.17 -11.06 -15.11
C LEU A 106 -12.01 -12.57 -15.24
N PHE A 107 -10.79 -13.07 -15.09
CA PHE A 107 -10.50 -14.50 -15.09
C PHE A 107 -11.24 -15.23 -13.95
N ALA A 108 -11.19 -14.69 -12.74
CA ALA A 108 -11.83 -15.28 -11.56
C ALA A 108 -13.36 -15.25 -11.66
N GLU A 109 -13.95 -14.15 -12.15
CA GLU A 109 -15.38 -14.06 -12.45
C GLU A 109 -15.77 -15.15 -13.46
N GLY A 110 -15.00 -15.33 -14.54
CA GLY A 110 -15.22 -16.41 -15.51
C GLY A 110 -15.13 -17.82 -14.92
N GLN A 111 -14.20 -18.08 -13.98
CA GLN A 111 -14.15 -19.37 -13.27
C GLN A 111 -15.38 -19.57 -12.39
N ALA A 112 -15.80 -18.54 -11.64
CA ALA A 112 -16.96 -18.60 -10.75
C ALA A 112 -18.28 -18.84 -11.53
N MET A 113 -18.43 -18.24 -12.72
CA MET A 113 -19.59 -18.44 -13.59
C MET A 113 -19.80 -19.90 -14.04
N ARG A 114 -18.74 -20.71 -14.05
CA ARG A 114 -18.84 -22.15 -14.38
C ARG A 114 -19.47 -22.99 -13.27
N ARG A 115 -19.72 -22.39 -12.10
CA ARG A 115 -20.33 -23.04 -10.92
C ARG A 115 -19.62 -24.34 -10.49
N VAL A 116 -18.32 -24.43 -10.76
CA VAL A 116 -17.49 -25.53 -10.27
C VAL A 116 -17.09 -25.18 -8.84
N PRO A 117 -17.38 -26.05 -7.84
CA PRO A 117 -16.94 -25.81 -6.47
C PRO A 117 -15.43 -25.60 -6.40
N MET A 118 -15.01 -24.54 -5.71
CA MET A 118 -13.60 -24.20 -5.54
C MET A 118 -13.26 -24.12 -4.07
N THR A 119 -12.05 -24.51 -3.72
CA THR A 119 -11.45 -24.25 -2.41
C THR A 119 -10.55 -23.03 -2.47
N MET A 120 -10.28 -22.41 -1.34
CA MET A 120 -9.33 -21.30 -1.21
C MET A 120 -7.95 -21.69 -1.74
N GLN A 121 -7.49 -22.92 -1.46
CA GLN A 121 -6.23 -23.43 -2.00
C GLN A 121 -6.27 -23.62 -3.52
N ALA A 122 -7.40 -24.05 -4.09
CA ALA A 122 -7.56 -24.15 -5.53
C ALA A 122 -7.50 -22.77 -6.21
N TRP A 123 -8.03 -21.73 -5.56
CA TRP A 123 -7.88 -20.35 -6.02
C TRP A 123 -6.43 -19.87 -6.04
N VAL A 124 -5.63 -20.22 -5.03
CA VAL A 124 -4.18 -19.93 -5.04
C VAL A 124 -3.51 -20.59 -6.24
N LYS A 125 -3.82 -21.86 -6.53
CA LYS A 125 -3.26 -22.55 -7.71
C LYS A 125 -3.70 -21.90 -9.03
N LYS A 126 -4.94 -21.42 -9.12
CA LYS A 126 -5.44 -20.69 -10.29
C LYS A 126 -4.74 -19.35 -10.46
N LEU A 127 -4.47 -18.63 -9.38
CA LEU A 127 -3.67 -17.41 -9.40
C LEU A 127 -2.24 -17.71 -9.88
N ASP A 128 -1.61 -18.76 -9.38
CA ASP A 128 -0.27 -19.15 -9.84
C ASP A 128 -0.26 -19.46 -11.34
N GLY A 129 -1.21 -20.26 -11.84
CA GLY A 129 -1.34 -20.51 -13.27
C GLY A 129 -1.58 -19.23 -14.09
N PHE A 130 -2.43 -18.33 -13.60
CA PHE A 130 -2.68 -17.04 -14.24
C PHE A 130 -1.40 -16.18 -14.32
N LEU A 131 -0.61 -16.13 -13.25
CA LEU A 131 0.64 -15.39 -13.22
C LEU A 131 1.68 -16.00 -14.16
N THR A 132 1.80 -17.33 -14.21
CA THR A 132 2.68 -18.03 -15.17
C THR A 132 2.31 -17.69 -16.62
N LEU A 133 1.01 -17.72 -16.95
CA LEU A 133 0.53 -17.41 -18.31
C LEU A 133 0.79 -15.96 -18.73
N ASN A 134 1.01 -15.06 -17.75
CA ASN A 134 1.34 -13.66 -17.98
C ASN A 134 2.86 -13.38 -17.87
N ASP A 135 3.69 -14.42 -17.97
CA ASP A 135 5.16 -14.35 -17.86
C ASP A 135 5.63 -13.64 -16.58
N ARG A 136 4.90 -13.83 -15.47
CA ARG A 136 5.23 -13.24 -14.16
C ARG A 136 5.96 -14.23 -13.28
N ASN A 137 6.93 -13.71 -12.52
CA ASN A 137 7.55 -14.47 -11.44
C ASN A 137 6.54 -14.74 -10.32
N ILE A 138 6.59 -15.95 -9.77
CA ILE A 138 5.66 -16.40 -8.72
C ILE A 138 6.39 -16.48 -7.39
N LEU A 139 5.76 -15.95 -6.35
CA LEU A 139 6.21 -16.14 -4.98
C LEU A 139 5.95 -17.58 -4.53
N THR A 140 7.02 -18.34 -4.30
CA THR A 140 7.00 -19.74 -3.85
C THR A 140 7.45 -19.92 -2.39
N HIS A 141 7.80 -18.83 -1.71
CA HIS A 141 8.28 -18.82 -0.31
C HIS A 141 7.60 -17.70 0.50
N ALA A 142 7.77 -17.71 1.83
CA ALA A 142 7.16 -16.69 2.71
C ALA A 142 7.79 -15.28 2.61
N GLY A 143 8.95 -15.15 1.95
CA GLY A 143 9.74 -13.91 1.92
C GLY A 143 10.82 -13.93 3.01
N LYS A 144 11.67 -12.90 3.04
CA LYS A 144 12.80 -12.79 3.97
C LYS A 144 12.52 -11.88 5.16
N VAL A 145 11.44 -11.09 5.11
CA VAL A 145 11.11 -10.09 6.12
C VAL A 145 9.73 -10.37 6.69
N SER A 146 9.63 -10.45 8.02
CA SER A 146 8.34 -10.62 8.68
C SER A 146 7.54 -9.32 8.68
N HIS A 147 6.22 -9.43 8.60
CA HIS A 147 5.32 -8.28 8.69
C HIS A 147 5.52 -7.48 9.98
N LYS A 148 5.71 -8.16 11.13
CA LYS A 148 5.94 -7.51 12.42
C LYS A 148 7.21 -6.64 12.40
N LEU A 149 8.30 -7.17 11.84
CA LEU A 149 9.56 -6.44 11.72
C LEU A 149 9.41 -5.24 10.78
N ALA A 150 8.82 -5.42 9.60
CA ALA A 150 8.59 -4.34 8.64
C ALA A 150 7.74 -3.21 9.23
N LYS A 151 6.65 -3.55 9.92
CA LYS A 151 5.78 -2.60 10.62
C LYS A 151 6.56 -1.80 11.67
N GLN A 152 7.30 -2.49 12.53
CA GLN A 152 8.07 -1.85 13.59
C GLN A 152 9.10 -0.85 13.02
N LEU A 153 9.85 -1.26 11.98
CA LEU A 153 10.84 -0.39 11.34
C LEU A 153 10.18 0.84 10.68
N ALA A 154 9.06 0.65 9.98
CA ALA A 154 8.35 1.75 9.35
C ALA A 154 7.78 2.74 10.37
N GLU A 155 7.21 2.25 11.48
CA GLU A 155 6.70 3.11 12.55
C GLU A 155 7.83 3.87 13.25
N GLN A 156 8.99 3.25 13.49
CA GLN A 156 10.16 3.93 14.04
C GLN A 156 10.69 5.03 13.10
N ALA A 157 10.77 4.73 11.80
CA ALA A 157 11.12 5.72 10.79
C ALA A 157 10.09 6.87 10.77
N TYR A 158 8.80 6.58 10.95
CA TYR A 158 7.77 7.61 11.01
C TYR A 158 7.96 8.57 12.17
N GLU A 159 8.34 8.07 13.36
CA GLU A 159 8.62 8.95 14.50
C GLU A 159 9.80 9.90 14.23
N GLN A 160 10.84 9.42 13.55
CA GLN A 160 11.98 10.24 13.14
C GLN A 160 11.56 11.33 12.13
N PHE A 161 10.84 10.92 11.08
CA PHE A 161 10.29 11.84 10.06
C PHE A 161 9.36 12.89 10.67
N ASN A 162 8.43 12.47 11.54
CA ASN A 162 7.46 13.37 12.15
C ASN A 162 8.14 14.39 13.08
N ARG A 163 9.15 13.96 13.85
CA ARG A 163 9.95 14.88 14.67
C ARG A 163 10.68 15.93 13.83
N ALA A 164 11.36 15.51 12.77
CA ALA A 164 12.04 16.42 11.86
C ALA A 164 11.08 17.44 11.23
N ARG A 165 9.87 16.98 10.85
CA ARG A 165 8.82 17.87 10.30
C ARG A 165 8.32 18.90 11.31
N ILE A 166 8.16 18.53 12.58
CA ILE A 166 7.75 19.46 13.65
C ILE A 166 8.84 20.51 13.86
N THR A 167 10.10 20.09 14.01
CA THR A 167 11.23 21.01 14.19
C THR A 167 11.38 22.00 13.03
N GLN A 168 11.14 21.56 11.79
CA GLN A 168 11.14 22.45 10.62
C GLN A 168 9.98 23.45 10.65
N ALA A 169 8.78 23.03 11.06
CA ALA A 169 7.64 23.93 11.19
C ALA A 169 7.88 25.00 12.27
N ASP A 170 8.36 24.58 13.44
CA ASP A 170 8.67 25.49 14.55
C ASP A 170 9.74 26.53 14.17
N ALA A 171 10.75 26.12 13.39
CA ALA A 171 11.79 27.03 12.90
C ALA A 171 11.21 28.07 11.92
N GLN A 172 10.31 27.66 11.02
CA GLN A 172 9.66 28.57 10.07
C GLN A 172 8.74 29.58 10.76
N ASP A 173 8.00 29.16 11.79
CA ASP A 173 7.15 30.06 12.58
C ASP A 173 8.01 31.10 13.32
N GLY A 174 9.14 30.69 13.90
CA GLY A 174 10.09 31.61 14.55
C GLY A 174 10.75 32.61 13.59
N ASP A 175 11.09 32.17 12.37
CA ASP A 175 11.63 33.06 11.34
C ASP A 175 10.57 34.07 10.83
N PHE A 176 9.31 33.65 10.75
CA PHE A 176 8.19 34.54 10.41
C PHE A 176 7.96 35.61 11.49
N GLU A 177 7.99 35.24 12.76
CA GLU A 177 7.89 36.21 13.86
C GLU A 177 9.04 37.22 13.87
N ARG A 178 10.26 36.79 13.54
CA ARG A 178 11.41 37.68 13.38
C ARG A 178 11.21 38.63 12.20
N ALA A 179 10.76 38.13 11.06
CA ALA A 179 10.48 38.95 9.89
C ALA A 179 9.43 40.03 10.16
N ILE A 180 8.35 39.70 10.90
CA ILE A 180 7.33 40.69 11.30
C ILE A 180 7.91 41.81 12.17
N LYS A 181 8.83 41.48 13.10
CA LYS A 181 9.48 42.48 13.96
C LYS A 181 10.38 43.44 13.18
N GLU A 182 10.89 43.03 12.03
CA GLU A 182 11.75 43.86 11.18
C GLU A 182 10.97 44.69 10.15
N ILE A 183 9.65 44.51 10.02
CA ILE A 183 8.83 45.38 9.17
C ILE A 183 8.72 46.76 9.86
N PRO A 184 9.27 47.84 9.26
CA PRO A 184 9.13 49.16 9.85
C PRO A 184 7.65 49.55 9.83
N THR A 185 7.08 49.77 11.02
CA THR A 185 5.74 50.35 11.16
C THR A 185 5.71 51.69 10.44
N GLN A 186 5.07 51.76 9.27
CA GLN A 186 4.82 53.03 8.59
C GLN A 186 4.04 53.93 9.54
N GLY A 187 4.71 54.99 10.00
CA GLY A 187 4.20 55.90 11.00
C GLY A 187 2.85 56.46 10.60
N LYS A 188 1.90 56.40 11.54
CA LYS A 188 0.64 57.16 11.46
C LYS A 188 0.99 58.63 11.21
N ARG A 189 0.72 59.12 10.00
CA ARG A 189 0.68 60.56 9.69
C ARG A 189 -0.33 61.20 10.64
N LYS A 190 0.15 61.99 11.60
CA LYS A 190 -0.69 62.94 12.34
C LYS A 190 -1.05 64.09 11.39
N GLN A 191 -2.34 64.27 11.13
CA GLN A 191 -2.90 65.55 10.69
C GLN A 191 -3.19 66.41 11.92
#